data_AF-A0A7S7M9J0-F1
#
_entry.id   AF-A0A7S7M9J0-F1
#
_cell.length_a   1.000
_cell.length_b   1.000
_cell.length_c   1.000
_cell.angle_alpha   90.00
_cell.angle_beta   90.00
_cell.angle_gamma   90.00
#
_symmetry.space_group_name_H-M   'P 1'
#
loop_
_entity.id
_entity.type
_entity.pdbx_description
1 polymer ?
#
loop_
_entity_poly.entity_id
_entity_poly.type
_entity_poly.pdbx_seq_one_letter_code
_entity_poly.pdbx_strand_id
1 'polypeptide(L)'
;MTVAQAPKLATSAADQSDGDKTLDARSGTVVDTVAYEGLTPGVEYTLKGELVSSPDGERIGITGEVTFTPAQADGTVEVTFEVPAGYDGRTLVVFERAYDADGVVATHEEDPDDPAQTVTVAQAPKLATSQKKSKNLPKMGDASMTLGSEVLALSGIALLGLYHRIKE
;
A
#
# COMPACT_ATOMS: atom_id res chain seq x y z
N MET A 1 -22.16 43.23 -11.43
CA MET A 1 -20.89 42.55 -11.70
C MET A 1 -20.82 41.36 -10.78
N THR A 2 -20.79 40.13 -11.32
CA THR A 2 -20.45 38.95 -10.53
C THR A 2 -18.93 39.01 -10.30
N VAL A 3 -18.48 38.94 -9.05
CA VAL A 3 -17.05 38.74 -8.78
C VAL A 3 -16.75 37.30 -9.17
N ALA A 4 -15.78 37.08 -10.06
CA ALA A 4 -15.33 35.73 -10.35
C ALA A 4 -14.76 35.13 -9.06
N GLN A 5 -15.30 33.99 -8.63
CA GLN A 5 -14.78 33.28 -7.48
C GLN A 5 -13.46 32.62 -7.87
N ALA A 6 -12.46 32.68 -6.99
CA ALA A 6 -11.22 31.93 -7.20
C ALA A 6 -11.54 30.42 -7.22
N PRO A 7 -10.91 29.63 -8.12
CA PRO A 7 -11.13 28.19 -8.15
C PRO A 7 -10.78 27.52 -6.83
N LYS A 8 -11.39 26.36 -6.57
CA LYS A 8 -11.10 25.54 -5.38
C LYS A 8 -10.95 24.07 -5.75
N LEU A 9 -10.21 23.37 -4.90
CA LEU A 9 -10.12 21.91 -4.89
C LEU A 9 -10.70 21.39 -3.57
N ALA A 10 -11.31 20.22 -3.61
CA ALA A 10 -11.62 19.39 -2.46
C ALA A 10 -11.34 17.94 -2.86
N THR A 11 -10.52 17.25 -2.08
CA THR A 11 -9.84 16.02 -2.53
C THR A 11 -10.15 14.83 -1.61
N SER A 12 -10.08 13.60 -2.12
CA SER A 12 -10.31 12.38 -1.33
C SER A 12 -9.51 11.19 -1.86
N ALA A 13 -8.54 10.72 -1.06
CA ALA A 13 -7.63 9.63 -1.41
C ALA A 13 -8.14 8.25 -0.94
N ALA A 14 -7.96 7.22 -1.76
CA ALA A 14 -8.31 5.83 -1.47
C ALA A 14 -7.33 4.83 -2.13
N ASP A 15 -7.29 3.57 -1.67
CA ASP A 15 -6.66 2.48 -2.44
C ASP A 15 -7.54 2.12 -3.64
N GLN A 16 -6.94 2.08 -4.83
CA GLN A 16 -7.57 1.62 -6.07
C GLN A 16 -8.12 0.17 -5.98
N SER A 17 -7.55 -0.67 -5.11
CA SER A 17 -7.87 -2.10 -5.01
C SER A 17 -9.31 -2.36 -4.57
N ASP A 18 -9.80 -1.63 -3.56
CA ASP A 18 -11.14 -1.83 -2.97
C ASP A 18 -11.86 -0.54 -2.55
N GLY A 19 -11.23 0.63 -2.70
CA GLY A 19 -11.79 1.93 -2.35
C GLY A 19 -11.72 2.29 -0.86
N ASP A 20 -11.01 1.53 -0.04
CA ASP A 20 -10.76 1.86 1.36
C ASP A 20 -9.53 2.79 1.53
N LYS A 21 -9.05 3.02 2.76
CA LYS A 21 -7.89 3.88 3.06
C LYS A 21 -6.64 3.07 3.47
N THR A 22 -6.51 1.82 3.00
CA THR A 22 -5.52 0.83 3.46
C THR A 22 -4.82 0.10 2.30
N LEU A 23 -3.62 0.55 1.92
CA LEU A 23 -2.81 -0.10 0.88
C LEU A 23 -2.19 -1.43 1.37
N ASP A 24 -1.98 -2.40 0.46
CA ASP A 24 -1.17 -3.59 0.76
C ASP A 24 0.28 -3.21 1.14
N ALA A 25 0.87 -3.98 2.06
CA ALA A 25 2.20 -3.74 2.62
C ALA A 25 3.35 -3.78 1.58
N ARG A 26 3.13 -4.34 0.38
CA ARG A 26 4.18 -4.53 -0.62
C ARG A 26 4.18 -3.46 -1.70
N SER A 27 3.01 -2.92 -2.04
CA SER A 27 2.79 -1.90 -3.07
C SER A 27 1.29 -1.69 -3.26
N GLY A 28 0.88 -0.50 -3.70
CA GLY A 28 -0.48 -0.24 -4.13
C GLY A 28 -0.58 0.99 -5.03
N THR A 29 -1.80 1.36 -5.40
CA THR A 29 -2.08 2.58 -6.16
C THR A 29 -3.05 3.42 -5.35
N VAL A 30 -2.65 4.63 -4.98
CA VAL A 30 -3.59 5.61 -4.44
C VAL A 30 -4.29 6.28 -5.61
N VAL A 31 -5.61 6.41 -5.52
CA VAL A 31 -6.42 7.30 -6.36
C VAL A 31 -6.86 8.44 -5.48
N ASP A 32 -6.51 9.68 -5.84
CA ASP A 32 -7.13 10.86 -5.28
C ASP A 32 -8.24 11.38 -6.21
N THR A 33 -9.44 11.52 -5.68
CA THR A 33 -10.58 12.12 -6.39
C THR A 33 -10.59 13.62 -6.10
N VAL A 34 -10.19 14.42 -7.08
CA VAL A 34 -10.18 15.87 -7.01
C VAL A 34 -11.51 16.43 -7.50
N ALA A 35 -12.35 16.91 -6.58
CA ALA A 35 -13.48 17.77 -6.93
C ALA A 35 -12.98 19.20 -7.12
N TYR A 36 -13.31 19.81 -8.26
CA TYR A 36 -12.97 21.20 -8.58
C TYR A 36 -14.24 22.07 -8.64
N GLU A 37 -14.11 23.32 -8.20
CA GLU A 37 -15.13 24.36 -8.34
C GLU A 37 -14.54 25.58 -9.06
N GLY A 38 -15.32 26.21 -9.94
CA GLY A 38 -14.99 27.52 -10.53
C GLY A 38 -13.89 27.54 -11.60
N LEU A 39 -13.51 26.40 -12.19
CA LEU A 39 -12.62 26.39 -13.36
C LEU A 39 -13.30 26.98 -14.61
N THR A 40 -12.53 27.39 -15.61
CA THR A 40 -13.09 27.90 -16.87
C THR A 40 -13.30 26.77 -17.88
N PRO A 41 -14.53 26.50 -18.34
CA PRO A 41 -14.77 25.47 -19.35
C PRO A 41 -14.00 25.72 -20.64
N GLY A 42 -13.37 24.68 -21.18
CA GLY A 42 -12.57 24.76 -22.41
C GLY A 42 -11.15 25.33 -22.26
N VAL A 43 -10.72 25.69 -21.03
CA VAL A 43 -9.31 25.97 -20.71
C VAL A 43 -8.64 24.67 -20.27
N GLU A 44 -7.41 24.43 -20.70
CA GLU A 44 -6.64 23.26 -20.26
C GLU A 44 -6.01 23.51 -18.88
N TYR A 45 -6.12 22.53 -17.99
CA TYR A 45 -5.53 22.54 -16.66
C TYR A 45 -4.70 21.28 -16.43
N THR A 46 -3.65 21.38 -15.62
CA THR A 46 -2.93 20.21 -15.09
C THR A 46 -3.05 20.19 -13.58
N LEU A 47 -3.54 19.09 -13.01
CA LEU A 47 -3.39 18.78 -11.59
C LEU A 47 -2.09 18.03 -11.37
N LYS A 48 -1.41 18.34 -10.27
CA LYS A 48 -0.19 17.67 -9.84
C LYS A 48 -0.25 17.47 -8.34
N GLY A 49 -0.16 16.21 -7.93
CA GLY A 49 -0.09 15.84 -6.54
C GLY A 49 1.27 15.33 -6.12
N GLU A 50 1.52 15.39 -4.81
CA GLU A 50 2.65 14.75 -4.16
C GLU A 50 2.20 14.05 -2.87
N LEU A 51 2.71 12.85 -2.62
CA LEU A 51 2.52 12.17 -1.34
C LEU A 51 3.50 12.73 -0.30
N VAL A 52 2.97 13.04 0.88
CA VAL A 52 3.73 13.38 2.08
C VAL A 52 3.51 12.33 3.17
N SER A 53 4.50 12.17 4.04
CA SER A 53 4.40 11.39 5.27
C SER A 53 3.63 12.19 6.34
N SER A 54 2.81 11.51 7.15
CA SER A 54 2.10 12.08 8.30
C SER A 54 2.69 11.55 9.62
N PRO A 55 2.83 12.38 10.68
CA PRO A 55 2.45 13.80 10.78
C PRO A 55 3.61 14.77 10.49
N ASP A 56 4.75 14.28 9.98
CA ASP A 56 5.97 15.08 9.79
C ASP A 56 5.95 15.97 8.54
N GLY A 57 5.05 15.71 7.58
CA GLY A 57 4.92 16.46 6.33
C GLY A 57 6.10 16.25 5.38
N GLU A 58 6.89 15.19 5.56
CA GLU A 58 8.03 14.93 4.68
C GLU A 58 7.54 14.47 3.30
N ARG A 59 7.94 15.20 2.25
CA ARG A 59 7.70 14.81 0.86
C ARG A 59 8.47 13.55 0.53
N ILE A 60 7.77 12.45 0.23
CA ILE A 60 8.40 11.15 -0.02
C ILE A 60 8.81 10.92 -1.49
N GLY A 61 8.63 11.93 -2.36
CA GLY A 61 9.06 11.89 -3.75
C GLY A 61 8.20 11.05 -4.70
N ILE A 62 7.01 10.62 -4.26
CA ILE A 62 5.99 10.01 -5.12
C ILE A 62 5.03 11.12 -5.56
N THR A 63 4.80 11.21 -6.87
CA THR A 63 3.98 12.25 -7.50
C THR A 63 3.04 11.66 -8.54
N GLY A 64 1.90 12.29 -8.75
CA GLY A 64 0.95 12.00 -9.81
C GLY A 64 0.59 13.28 -10.55
N GLU A 65 0.20 13.19 -11.82
CA GLU A 65 -0.33 14.33 -12.56
C GLU A 65 -1.37 13.91 -13.61
N VAL A 66 -2.33 14.79 -13.89
CA VAL A 66 -3.31 14.62 -14.97
C VAL A 66 -3.58 15.97 -15.63
N THR A 67 -3.58 15.99 -16.97
CA THR A 67 -3.96 17.15 -17.76
C THR A 67 -5.34 16.93 -18.36
N PHE A 68 -6.24 17.90 -18.20
CA PHE A 68 -7.63 17.80 -18.63
C PHE A 68 -8.18 19.16 -19.07
N THR A 69 -9.28 19.13 -19.82
CA THR A 69 -10.04 20.32 -20.20
C THR A 69 -11.48 20.14 -19.71
N PRO A 70 -11.94 20.84 -18.67
CA PRO A 70 -13.27 20.64 -18.12
C PRO A 70 -14.35 21.18 -19.06
N ALA A 71 -15.47 20.46 -19.14
CA ALA A 71 -16.65 20.87 -19.93
C ALA A 71 -17.62 21.75 -19.12
N GLN A 72 -17.48 21.79 -17.80
CA GLN A 72 -18.26 22.59 -16.86
C GLN A 72 -17.32 23.22 -15.83
N ALA A 73 -17.75 24.29 -15.14
CA ALA A 73 -16.89 24.99 -14.19
C ALA A 73 -16.56 24.14 -12.94
N ASP A 74 -17.47 23.22 -12.61
CA ASP A 74 -17.38 22.34 -11.44
C ASP A 74 -17.45 20.89 -11.91
N GLY A 75 -16.76 19.98 -11.22
CA GLY A 75 -16.72 18.56 -11.58
C GLY A 75 -15.69 17.77 -10.78
N THR A 76 -15.35 16.58 -11.25
CA THR A 76 -14.34 15.71 -10.63
C THR A 76 -13.35 15.17 -11.66
N VAL A 77 -12.14 14.84 -11.20
CA VAL A 77 -11.07 14.18 -11.96
C VAL A 77 -10.19 13.39 -10.99
N GLU A 78 -9.57 12.31 -11.46
CA GLU A 78 -8.74 11.44 -10.62
C GLU A 78 -7.25 11.64 -10.91
N VAL A 79 -6.44 11.66 -9.85
CA VAL A 79 -4.96 11.63 -9.91
C VAL A 79 -4.48 10.33 -9.28
N THR A 80 -3.52 9.65 -9.91
CA THR A 80 -3.04 8.33 -9.47
C THR A 80 -1.58 8.37 -9.04
N PHE A 81 -1.27 7.62 -7.98
CA PHE A 81 0.06 7.55 -7.37
C PHE A 81 0.47 6.09 -7.18
N GLU A 82 1.55 5.66 -7.82
CA GLU A 82 2.11 4.32 -7.61
C GLU A 82 2.98 4.29 -6.35
N VAL A 83 2.54 3.58 -5.32
CA VAL A 83 3.27 3.40 -4.05
C VAL A 83 4.03 2.07 -4.10
N PRO A 84 5.37 2.07 -4.15
CA PRO A 84 6.17 0.84 -4.19
C PRO A 84 6.38 0.25 -2.78
N ALA A 85 7.17 -0.82 -2.68
CA ALA A 85 7.58 -1.40 -1.41
C ALA A 85 8.42 -0.42 -0.56
N GLY A 86 8.40 -0.60 0.77
CA GLY A 86 9.22 0.18 1.72
C GLY A 86 8.48 1.30 2.47
N TYR A 87 7.17 1.41 2.23
CA TYR A 87 6.26 2.31 2.94
C TYR A 87 5.38 1.57 3.98
N ASP A 88 5.65 0.30 4.26
CA ASP A 88 4.81 -0.53 5.14
C ASP A 88 4.69 0.03 6.56
N GLY A 89 3.45 0.12 7.06
CA GLY A 89 3.14 0.72 8.35
C GLY A 89 3.27 2.24 8.43
N ARG A 90 3.42 2.96 7.30
CA ARG A 90 3.38 4.43 7.25
C ARG A 90 1.98 4.95 6.94
N THR A 91 1.74 6.18 7.36
CA THR A 91 0.56 6.99 6.98
C THR A 91 1.00 8.01 5.95
N LEU A 92 0.28 8.09 4.83
CA LEU A 92 0.57 8.98 3.70
C LEU A 92 -0.62 9.89 3.45
N VAL A 93 -0.35 11.13 3.05
CA VAL A 93 -1.36 12.14 2.72
C VAL A 93 -1.07 12.70 1.34
N VAL A 94 -2.11 12.88 0.53
CA VAL A 94 -2.02 13.54 -0.78
C VAL A 94 -2.10 15.06 -0.59
N PHE A 95 -1.19 15.79 -1.23
CA PHE A 95 -1.27 17.22 -1.45
C PHE A 95 -1.42 17.48 -2.95
N GLU A 96 -2.26 18.46 -3.34
CA GLU A 96 -2.61 18.72 -4.75
C GLU A 96 -2.49 20.20 -5.14
N ARG A 97 -2.12 20.45 -6.41
CA ARG A 97 -2.11 21.79 -7.00
C ARG A 97 -2.65 21.77 -8.43
N ALA A 98 -3.58 22.67 -8.74
CA ALA A 98 -4.06 22.90 -10.10
C ALA A 98 -3.29 24.04 -10.78
N TYR A 99 -2.90 23.82 -12.03
CA TYR A 99 -2.17 24.76 -12.87
C TYR A 99 -2.94 25.05 -14.16
N ASP A 100 -2.86 26.28 -14.65
CA ASP A 100 -3.17 26.67 -16.03
C ASP A 100 -1.91 27.15 -16.78
N ALA A 101 -2.08 27.88 -17.88
CA ALA A 101 -0.96 28.43 -18.66
C ALA A 101 -0.22 29.60 -17.97
N ASP A 102 -0.85 30.28 -17.01
CA ASP A 102 -0.29 31.44 -16.30
C ASP A 102 0.32 31.04 -14.93
N GLY A 103 -0.14 29.93 -14.31
CA GLY A 103 0.50 29.35 -13.14
C GLY A 103 -0.42 28.50 -12.26
N VAL A 104 -0.17 28.50 -10.95
CA VAL A 104 -1.04 27.83 -9.96
C VAL A 104 -2.34 28.62 -9.79
N VAL A 105 -3.48 27.95 -9.94
CA VAL A 105 -4.82 28.54 -9.79
C VAL A 105 -5.58 28.10 -8.53
N ALA A 106 -5.26 26.92 -7.99
CA ALA A 106 -5.82 26.39 -6.74
C ALA A 106 -4.89 25.33 -6.12
N THR A 107 -5.02 25.10 -4.82
CA THR A 107 -4.18 24.19 -4.03
C THR A 107 -4.98 23.52 -2.91
N HIS A 108 -4.61 22.29 -2.54
CA HIS A 108 -5.03 21.60 -1.31
C HIS A 108 -3.79 20.99 -0.66
N GLU A 109 -3.08 21.78 0.16
CA GLU A 109 -1.75 21.42 0.72
C GLU A 109 -1.57 21.87 2.18
N GLU A 110 -2.67 22.08 2.90
CA GLU A 110 -2.66 22.84 4.16
C GLU A 110 -2.46 21.98 5.42
N ASP A 111 -2.82 20.69 5.36
CA ASP A 111 -2.92 19.83 6.56
C ASP A 111 -2.40 18.40 6.30
N PRO A 112 -1.23 18.00 6.84
CA PRO A 112 -0.70 16.64 6.77
C PRO A 112 -1.40 15.65 7.72
N ASP A 113 -2.47 16.07 8.42
CA ASP A 113 -3.35 15.22 9.21
C ASP A 113 -4.78 15.15 8.63
N ASP A 114 -5.02 15.65 7.40
CA ASP A 114 -6.35 15.62 6.75
C ASP A 114 -6.85 14.17 6.52
N PRO A 115 -7.91 13.72 7.21
CA PRO A 115 -8.40 12.35 7.10
C PRO A 115 -9.05 12.04 5.75
N ALA A 116 -9.49 13.04 4.98
CA ALA A 116 -10.01 12.84 3.62
C ALA A 116 -8.85 12.50 2.65
N GLN A 117 -7.68 13.09 2.87
CA GLN A 117 -6.45 12.86 2.09
C GLN A 117 -5.55 11.74 2.61
N THR A 118 -5.81 11.25 3.81
CA THR A 118 -5.01 10.20 4.45
C THR A 118 -5.30 8.80 3.90
N VAL A 119 -4.24 8.03 3.65
CA VAL A 119 -4.23 6.57 3.50
C VAL A 119 -3.14 5.96 4.39
N THR A 120 -3.30 4.70 4.79
CA THR A 120 -2.31 3.94 5.58
C THR A 120 -1.80 2.76 4.76
N VAL A 121 -0.50 2.48 4.79
CA VAL A 121 0.05 1.27 4.20
C VAL A 121 0.08 0.18 5.28
N ALA A 122 -0.51 -0.99 4.99
CA ALA A 122 -0.50 -2.11 5.92
C ALA A 122 0.92 -2.49 6.36
N GLN A 123 1.10 -2.92 7.60
CA GLN A 123 2.40 -3.37 8.08
C GLN A 123 2.73 -4.78 7.56
N ALA A 124 3.92 -4.96 6.99
CA ALA A 124 4.36 -6.28 6.54
C ALA A 124 4.51 -7.23 7.75
N PRO A 125 4.04 -8.49 7.66
CA PRO A 125 4.18 -9.44 8.75
C PRO A 125 5.66 -9.73 9.01
N LYS A 126 6.13 -9.36 10.22
CA LYS A 126 7.50 -9.65 10.65
C LYS A 126 7.73 -11.15 10.65
N LEU A 127 8.59 -11.60 9.73
CA LEU A 127 9.09 -12.98 9.69
C LEU A 127 9.72 -13.32 11.05
N ALA A 128 9.01 -14.11 11.85
CA ALA A 128 9.50 -14.59 13.12
C ALA A 128 10.69 -15.52 12.87
N THR A 129 11.90 -14.97 12.96
CA THR A 129 13.13 -15.77 13.01
C THR A 129 13.08 -16.62 14.26
N SER A 130 12.65 -17.86 14.08
CA SER A 130 12.68 -18.88 15.13
C SER A 130 14.13 -19.10 15.52
N GLN A 131 14.58 -18.39 16.56
CA GLN A 131 15.85 -18.68 17.22
C GLN A 131 15.74 -20.05 17.86
N LYS A 132 16.04 -21.09 17.08
CA LYS A 132 16.21 -22.45 17.56
C LYS A 132 17.47 -22.48 18.42
N LYS A 133 17.30 -22.07 19.69
CA LYS A 133 18.29 -22.10 20.76
C LYS A 133 18.83 -23.52 20.87
N SER A 134 19.96 -23.77 20.20
CA SER A 134 20.66 -25.04 20.25
C SER A 134 21.13 -25.25 21.68
N LYS A 135 20.39 -26.05 22.46
CA LYS A 135 20.85 -26.51 23.76
C LYS A 135 22.02 -27.45 23.52
N ASN A 136 23.12 -27.20 24.24
CA ASN A 136 24.33 -28.01 24.22
C ASN A 136 24.02 -29.52 24.22
N LEU A 137 24.47 -30.21 23.18
CA LEU A 137 24.58 -31.66 23.17
C LEU A 137 25.99 -32.02 23.68
N PRO A 138 26.14 -32.85 24.73
CA PRO A 138 27.46 -33.18 25.26
C PRO A 138 28.26 -34.01 24.25
N LYS A 139 29.51 -33.61 24.01
CA LYS A 139 30.45 -34.33 23.16
C LYS A 139 31.12 -35.43 23.98
N MET A 140 30.64 -36.68 23.87
CA MET A 140 31.37 -37.86 24.35
C MET A 140 32.27 -38.42 23.24
N GLY A 141 33.48 -38.80 23.64
CA GLY A 141 34.47 -39.42 22.76
C GLY A 141 34.29 -40.95 22.62
N ASP A 142 34.99 -41.44 21.61
CA ASP A 142 35.52 -42.79 21.44
C ASP A 142 35.46 -43.79 22.61
N ALA A 143 34.64 -44.84 22.45
CA ALA A 143 34.94 -46.19 22.92
C ALA A 143 34.15 -47.23 22.09
N SER A 144 34.85 -48.27 21.61
CA SER A 144 34.26 -49.41 20.88
C SER A 144 34.29 -50.66 21.76
N MET A 145 33.16 -51.35 21.97
CA MET A 145 33.07 -52.73 22.51
C MET A 145 31.77 -53.46 22.09
N THR A 146 31.80 -54.80 22.08
CA THR A 146 30.77 -55.76 21.60
C THR A 146 30.40 -56.78 22.71
N LEU A 147 29.57 -57.83 22.57
CA LEU A 147 28.94 -58.54 21.43
C LEU A 147 27.71 -59.36 21.91
N GLY A 148 26.63 -59.45 21.12
CA GLY A 148 25.53 -60.41 21.29
C GLY A 148 24.28 -59.88 22.02
N SER A 149 23.08 -60.45 21.87
CA SER A 149 22.68 -61.73 21.21
C SER A 149 21.26 -61.67 20.59
N GLU A 150 20.97 -62.59 19.66
CA GLU A 150 19.71 -62.68 18.90
C GLU A 150 18.51 -63.27 19.68
N VAL A 151 17.27 -62.90 19.32
CA VAL A 151 16.05 -63.73 19.45
C VAL A 151 15.13 -63.49 18.24
N LEU A 152 14.37 -64.53 17.86
CA LEU A 152 13.73 -64.77 16.55
C LEU A 152 12.18 -64.60 16.57
N ALA A 153 11.57 -64.38 15.39
CA ALA A 153 10.17 -64.74 15.01
C ALA A 153 8.98 -63.95 15.66
N LEU A 154 7.79 -63.77 15.05
CA LEU A 154 7.25 -64.04 13.70
C LEU A 154 5.91 -63.28 13.43
N SER A 155 5.59 -63.02 12.14
CA SER A 155 4.23 -62.78 11.55
C SER A 155 3.44 -61.48 11.89
N GLY A 156 2.67 -60.93 10.91
CA GLY A 156 1.85 -59.73 11.20
C GLY A 156 0.96 -59.02 10.14
N ILE A 157 1.00 -59.35 8.84
CA ILE A 157 0.01 -58.93 7.79
C ILE A 157 -0.05 -57.41 7.41
N ALA A 158 -0.35 -57.12 6.14
CA ALA A 158 -0.47 -55.78 5.54
C ALA A 158 -1.85 -55.54 4.91
N LEU A 159 -2.25 -54.26 4.76
CA LEU A 159 -3.29 -53.67 3.86
C LEU A 159 -3.11 -52.14 4.01
N LEU A 160 -2.73 -51.31 3.03
CA LEU A 160 -3.11 -51.09 1.61
C LEU A 160 -4.46 -50.36 1.42
N GLY A 161 -4.41 -49.17 0.79
CA GLY A 161 -5.55 -48.34 0.39
C GLY A 161 -5.75 -47.06 1.23
N LEU A 162 -6.19 -45.91 0.71
CA LEU A 162 -6.51 -45.57 -0.68
C LEU A 162 -6.46 -44.02 -0.88
N TYR A 163 -6.03 -43.58 -2.06
CA TYR A 163 -6.01 -42.18 -2.51
C TYR A 163 -7.39 -41.73 -3.03
N HIS A 164 -7.70 -40.42 -2.96
CA HIS A 164 -8.65 -39.56 -3.74
C HIS A 164 -9.21 -38.47 -2.79
N ARG A 165 -8.90 -37.18 -2.97
CA ARG A 165 -9.43 -36.22 -3.97
C ARG A 165 -10.91 -35.86 -3.74
N ILE A 166 -11.17 -34.58 -3.51
CA ILE A 166 -12.24 -33.76 -4.12
C ILE A 166 -11.86 -32.28 -3.96
N LYS A 167 -12.08 -31.49 -5.03
CA LYS A 167 -12.23 -30.03 -4.97
C LYS A 167 -13.72 -29.76 -4.96
N GLU A 168 -14.14 -28.72 -4.26
CA GLU A 168 -15.01 -27.71 -4.88
C GLU A 168 -14.23 -26.38 -4.85
#